data_AF-A0A8S2Y0K3-F1
#
_entry.id   AF-A0A8S2Y0K3-F1
#
_cell.length_a   1.000
_cell.length_b   1.000
_cell.length_c   1.000
_cell.angle_alpha   90.00
_cell.angle_beta   90.00
_cell.angle_gamma   90.00
#
_symmetry.space_group_name_H-M   'P 1'
#
loop_
_entity.id
_entity.type
_entity.pdbx_description
1 polymer ?
#
loop_
_entity_poly.entity_id
_entity_poly.type
_entity_poly.pdbx_seq_one_letter_code
_entity_poly.pdbx_strand_id
1 'polypeptide(L)'
;QTIYIADASNHRIVEWKWGATSGQVVAGGTGQGNGTHQLSDPLDVIVDKEKDSLIICDYSNRRVVRWPRRNGTSGETIISNINCAGLTMDENGSLYVVDYGKHEVRRYRRGESQEIVVAGGNGSGNRLDQLSYPR
;
A
#
# COMPACT_ATOMS: atom_id res chain seq x y z
N GLN A 1 18.41 -11.66 -0.60
CA GLN A 1 17.09 -11.33 -1.20
C GLN A 1 16.05 -11.40 -0.10
N THR A 2 15.10 -10.47 -0.09
CA THR A 2 14.05 -10.37 0.93
C THR A 2 12.72 -10.16 0.23
N ILE A 3 11.65 -10.76 0.75
CA ILE A 3 10.26 -10.46 0.37
C ILE A 3 9.54 -9.82 1.55
N TYR A 4 8.64 -8.89 1.27
CA TYR A 4 7.73 -8.31 2.25
C TYR A 4 6.33 -8.85 1.96
N ILE A 5 5.65 -9.29 3.00
CA ILE A 5 4.37 -9.99 2.90
C ILE A 5 3.34 -9.21 3.69
N ALA A 6 2.25 -8.83 3.02
CA ALA A 6 1.05 -8.33 3.67
C ALA A 6 0.29 -9.51 4.29
N ASP A 7 0.49 -9.74 5.59
CA ASP A 7 -0.14 -10.81 6.35
C ASP A 7 -1.49 -10.30 6.88
N ALA A 8 -2.44 -10.14 5.95
CA ALA A 8 -3.61 -9.27 6.07
C ALA A 8 -4.44 -9.51 7.34
N SER A 9 -4.89 -10.75 7.57
CA SER A 9 -5.73 -11.10 8.73
C SER A 9 -4.97 -11.08 10.06
N ASN A 10 -3.64 -11.00 10.03
CA ASN A 10 -2.81 -10.75 11.21
C ASN A 10 -2.44 -9.26 11.37
N HIS A 11 -2.94 -8.40 10.47
CA HIS A 11 -2.82 -6.94 10.50
C HIS A 11 -1.36 -6.45 10.63
N ARG A 12 -0.48 -7.04 9.83
CA ARG A 12 0.97 -6.79 9.90
C ARG A 12 1.65 -6.99 8.56
N ILE A 13 2.87 -6.44 8.45
CA ILE A 13 3.81 -6.77 7.38
C ILE A 13 4.93 -7.63 7.94
N VAL A 14 5.25 -8.72 7.24
CA VAL A 14 6.33 -9.63 7.58
C VAL A 14 7.46 -9.51 6.56
N GLU A 15 8.68 -9.30 7.04
CA GLU A 15 9.91 -9.47 6.27
C GLU A 15 10.34 -10.93 6.29
N TRP A 16 10.55 -11.53 5.11
CA TRP A 16 11.08 -12.89 4.99
C TRP A 16 12.36 -12.90 4.16
N LYS A 17 13.46 -13.31 4.78
CA LYS A 17 14.77 -13.42 4.11
C LYS A 17 14.88 -14.75 3.38
N TRP A 18 15.53 -14.76 2.22
CA TRP A 18 15.80 -15.98 1.48
C TRP A 18 16.56 -17.00 2.34
N GLY A 19 16.06 -18.24 2.38
CA GLY A 19 16.62 -19.32 3.20
C GLY A 19 16.29 -19.25 4.70
N ALA A 20 15.56 -18.22 5.16
CA ALA A 20 15.10 -18.17 6.54
C ALA A 20 13.92 -19.13 6.77
N THR A 21 13.86 -19.71 7.98
CA THR A 21 12.76 -20.59 8.42
C THR A 21 11.63 -19.84 9.12
N SER A 22 11.83 -18.55 9.43
CA SER A 22 10.83 -17.67 10.03
C SER A 22 10.98 -16.24 9.52
N GLY A 23 9.86 -15.53 9.49
CA GLY A 23 9.81 -14.10 9.17
C GLY A 23 9.88 -13.22 10.42
N GLN A 24 10.13 -11.94 10.20
CA GLN A 24 10.13 -10.89 11.23
C GLN A 24 9.01 -9.90 10.96
N VAL A 25 8.23 -9.55 11.98
CA VAL A 25 7.26 -8.44 11.86
C VAL A 25 8.01 -7.12 11.76
N VAL A 26 7.72 -6.35 10.72
CA VAL A 26 8.40 -5.06 10.43
C VAL A 26 7.46 -3.86 10.40
N ALA A 27 6.15 -4.09 10.33
CA ALA A 27 5.12 -3.06 10.50
C ALA A 27 3.83 -3.67 11.07
N GLY A 28 3.08 -2.91 11.86
CA GLY A 28 1.88 -3.39 12.54
C GLY A 28 2.17 -4.47 13.59
N GLY A 29 1.27 -5.44 13.74
CA GLY A 29 1.44 -6.57 14.67
C GLY A 29 1.17 -6.26 16.15
N THR A 30 0.61 -5.08 16.43
CA THR A 30 0.18 -4.62 17.77
C THR A 30 -1.34 -4.67 17.93
N GLY A 31 -1.99 -5.56 17.19
CA GLY A 31 -3.44 -5.65 17.05
C GLY A 31 -4.00 -4.82 15.89
N GLN A 32 -5.23 -5.14 15.50
CA GLN A 32 -5.98 -4.39 14.51
C GLN A 32 -6.26 -2.96 15.01
N GLY A 33 -6.07 -1.95 14.16
CA GLY A 33 -6.49 -0.59 14.49
C GLY A 33 -5.98 0.44 13.51
N ASN A 34 -6.33 1.70 13.76
CA ASN A 34 -5.96 2.86 12.94
C ASN A 34 -4.86 3.74 13.56
N GLY A 35 -4.32 3.33 14.72
CA GLY A 35 -3.19 4.00 15.36
C GLY A 35 -1.96 4.05 14.45
N THR A 36 -1.02 4.94 14.76
CA THR A 36 0.21 5.11 13.96
C THR A 36 1.10 3.87 13.97
N HIS A 37 0.97 3.00 14.97
CA HIS A 37 1.71 1.74 15.10
C HIS A 37 0.86 0.51 14.75
N GLN A 38 -0.34 0.70 14.20
CA GLN A 38 -1.30 -0.36 13.87
C GLN A 38 -1.63 -0.34 12.37
N LEU A 39 -2.07 -1.50 11.88
CA LEU A 39 -2.62 -1.70 10.54
C LEU A 39 -3.97 -2.41 10.69
N SER A 40 -4.75 -2.44 9.61
CA SER A 40 -6.04 -3.13 9.53
C SER A 40 -6.20 -3.71 8.12
N ASP A 41 -6.11 -5.04 8.03
CA ASP A 41 -6.15 -5.83 6.80
C ASP A 41 -5.27 -5.28 5.66
N PRO A 42 -3.95 -5.14 5.84
CA PRO A 42 -3.12 -4.64 4.77
C PRO A 42 -3.15 -5.60 3.58
N LEU A 43 -3.34 -5.08 2.36
CA LEU A 43 -3.50 -5.91 1.16
C LEU A 43 -2.25 -5.97 0.27
N ASP A 44 -1.41 -4.94 0.31
CA ASP A 44 -0.22 -4.87 -0.51
C ASP A 44 0.89 -4.04 0.16
N VAL A 45 2.14 -4.32 -0.21
CA VAL A 45 3.33 -3.62 0.28
C VAL A 45 4.42 -3.56 -0.79
N ILE A 46 4.96 -2.36 -1.00
CA ILE A 46 6.13 -2.14 -1.86
C ILE A 46 7.27 -1.46 -1.09
N VAL A 47 8.48 -1.54 -1.63
CA VAL A 47 9.67 -0.89 -1.06
C VAL A 47 9.97 0.40 -1.82
N ASP A 48 9.89 1.53 -1.13
CA ASP A 48 10.50 2.79 -1.59
C ASP A 48 11.98 2.76 -1.21
N LYS A 49 12.82 2.43 -2.21
CA LYS A 49 14.28 2.31 -2.02
C LYS A 49 14.95 3.64 -1.76
N GLU A 50 14.44 4.74 -2.30
CA GLU A 50 15.04 6.07 -2.13
C GLU A 50 14.88 6.55 -0.69
N LYS A 51 13.71 6.31 -0.08
CA LYS A 51 13.41 6.71 1.31
C LYS A 51 13.68 5.63 2.35
N ASP A 52 14.22 4.47 1.95
CA ASP A 52 14.41 3.28 2.79
C ASP A 52 13.14 2.93 3.61
N SER A 53 11.98 2.90 2.93
CA SER A 53 10.66 2.73 3.57
C SER A 53 9.77 1.72 2.86
N LEU A 54 8.77 1.21 3.58
CA LEU A 54 7.68 0.42 3.03
C LEU A 54 6.49 1.35 2.73
N ILE A 55 5.82 1.13 1.61
CA ILE A 55 4.54 1.75 1.30
C ILE A 55 3.48 0.66 1.33
N ILE A 56 2.46 0.84 2.16
CA ILE A 56 1.52 -0.22 2.55
C ILE A 56 0.09 0.23 2.22
N CYS A 57 -0.66 -0.61 1.52
CA CYS A 57 -2.12 -0.48 1.43
C CYS A 57 -2.72 -0.92 2.78
N ASP A 58 -3.17 0.03 3.59
CA ASP A 58 -3.85 -0.25 4.87
C ASP A 58 -5.37 -0.21 4.64
N TYR A 59 -5.86 -1.27 3.98
CA TYR A 59 -7.14 -1.31 3.25
C TYR A 59 -8.35 -1.00 4.13
N SER A 60 -8.50 -1.68 5.27
CA SER A 60 -9.68 -1.48 6.14
C SER A 60 -9.65 -0.11 6.81
N ASN A 61 -8.47 0.52 6.95
CA ASN A 61 -8.33 1.90 7.39
C ASN A 61 -8.45 2.94 6.25
N ARG A 62 -8.67 2.49 5.01
CA ARG A 62 -8.85 3.31 3.80
C ARG A 62 -7.73 4.32 3.58
N ARG A 63 -6.48 3.88 3.75
CA ARG A 63 -5.29 4.74 3.64
C ARG A 63 -4.08 4.01 3.05
N VAL A 64 -3.12 4.79 2.58
CA VAL A 64 -1.76 4.32 2.27
C VAL A 64 -0.80 4.85 3.32
N VAL A 65 0.00 3.96 3.88
CA VAL A 65 0.95 4.26 4.96
C VAL A 65 2.38 4.12 4.45
N ARG A 66 3.24 5.09 4.78
CA ARG A 66 4.69 4.96 4.66
C ARG A 66 5.27 4.54 6.01
N TRP A 67 6.04 3.48 6.04
CA TRP A 67 6.64 2.93 7.27
C TRP A 67 8.16 2.84 7.13
N PRO A 68 8.97 3.35 8.08
CA PRO A 68 10.42 3.23 8.00
C PRO A 68 10.86 1.76 8.02
N ARG A 69 11.66 1.32 7.06
CA ARG A 69 12.05 -0.10 6.96
C ARG A 69 12.98 -0.55 8.10
N ARG A 70 13.63 0.41 8.74
CA ARG A 70 14.59 0.20 9.83
C ARG A 70 14.27 1.14 10.98
N ASN A 71 14.30 0.62 12.20
CA ASN A 71 14.10 1.36 13.45
C ASN A 71 12.76 2.15 13.52
N GLY A 72 11.78 1.83 12.66
CA GLY A 72 10.46 2.47 12.65
C GLY A 72 9.48 1.73 13.54
N THR A 73 8.89 2.44 14.50
CA THR A 73 7.81 1.91 15.37
C THR A 73 6.42 2.37 14.95
N SER A 74 6.33 3.28 13.97
CA SER A 74 5.10 3.85 13.48
C SER A 74 5.17 4.18 11.99
N GLY A 75 4.01 4.18 11.36
CA GLY A 75 3.78 4.63 10.01
C GLY A 75 3.14 6.01 9.93
N GLU A 76 3.37 6.67 8.81
CA GLU A 76 2.81 7.96 8.42
C GLU A 76 1.75 7.74 7.34
N THR A 77 0.56 8.32 7.50
CA THR A 77 -0.45 8.29 6.44
C THR A 77 -0.04 9.27 5.34
N ILE A 78 0.21 8.74 4.13
CA ILE A 78 0.62 9.57 2.98
C ILE A 78 -0.52 9.78 1.98
N ILE A 79 -1.54 8.91 1.98
CA ILE A 79 -2.78 9.05 1.21
C ILE A 79 -3.93 8.60 2.10
N SER A 80 -5.00 9.37 2.17
CA SER A 80 -6.21 9.07 2.94
C SER A 80 -7.43 8.89 2.03
N ASN A 81 -8.50 8.30 2.56
CA ASN A 81 -9.79 8.13 1.88
C ASN A 81 -9.71 7.32 0.57
N ILE A 82 -8.89 6.27 0.54
CA ILE A 82 -8.69 5.40 -0.62
C ILE A 82 -8.87 3.94 -0.25
N ASN A 83 -9.61 3.18 -1.06
CA ASN A 83 -9.77 1.73 -0.87
C ASN A 83 -8.61 1.00 -1.56
N CYS A 84 -7.41 1.18 -1.02
CA CYS A 84 -6.15 0.68 -1.60
C CYS A 84 -6.11 -0.84 -1.65
N ALA A 85 -6.08 -1.43 -2.84
CA ALA A 85 -5.96 -2.89 -3.03
C ALA A 85 -4.64 -3.33 -3.68
N GLY A 86 -3.92 -2.41 -4.33
CA GLY A 86 -2.65 -2.67 -5.00
C GLY A 86 -1.82 -1.40 -5.17
N LEU A 87 -0.50 -1.56 -5.17
CA LEU A 87 0.49 -0.50 -5.26
C LEU A 87 1.58 -0.83 -6.28
N THR A 88 2.04 0.18 -7.01
CA THR A 88 3.34 0.12 -7.69
C THR A 88 3.97 1.51 -7.73
N MET A 89 5.28 1.57 -7.92
CA MET A 89 6.02 2.82 -7.99
C MET A 89 6.97 2.80 -9.19
N ASP A 90 6.97 3.87 -9.96
CA ASP A 90 7.90 4.02 -11.07
C ASP A 90 9.29 4.49 -10.61
N GLU A 91 10.25 4.47 -11.53
CA GLU A 91 11.65 4.86 -11.28
C GLU A 91 11.79 6.33 -10.86
N ASN A 92 10.79 7.18 -11.11
CA ASN A 92 10.78 8.59 -10.70
C ASN A 92 10.10 8.78 -9.33
N GLY A 93 9.70 7.70 -8.66
CA GLY A 93 9.03 7.73 -7.37
C GLY A 93 7.54 8.10 -7.44
N SER A 94 6.91 8.07 -8.62
CA SER A 94 5.46 8.26 -8.72
C SER A 94 4.76 6.99 -8.25
N LEU A 95 3.84 7.14 -7.30
CA LEU A 95 3.08 6.03 -6.74
C LEU A 95 1.77 5.85 -7.50
N TYR A 96 1.50 4.62 -7.94
CA TYR A 96 0.25 4.23 -8.57
C TYR A 96 -0.53 3.38 -7.57
N VAL A 97 -1.75 3.79 -7.28
CA VAL A 97 -2.60 3.18 -6.26
C VAL A 97 -3.91 2.76 -6.90
N VAL A 98 -4.28 1.51 -6.70
CA VAL A 98 -5.57 0.99 -7.10
C VAL A 98 -6.62 1.42 -6.06
N ASP A 99 -7.61 2.22 -6.47
CA ASP A 99 -8.79 2.51 -5.65
C ASP A 99 -9.89 1.50 -6.00
N TYR A 100 -9.92 0.41 -5.24
CA TYR A 100 -10.82 -0.73 -5.44
C TYR A 100 -12.30 -0.31 -5.50
N GLY A 101 -12.68 0.64 -4.64
CA GLY A 101 -14.07 1.09 -4.50
C GLY A 101 -14.52 2.02 -5.62
N LYS A 102 -13.58 2.68 -6.30
CA LYS A 102 -13.85 3.59 -7.41
C LYS A 102 -13.58 2.99 -8.79
N HIS A 103 -13.07 1.76 -8.85
CA HIS A 103 -12.77 1.09 -10.11
C HIS A 103 -11.77 1.86 -10.99
N GLU A 104 -10.71 2.36 -10.36
CA GLU A 104 -9.72 3.20 -11.01
C GLU A 104 -8.33 3.04 -10.41
N VAL A 105 -7.33 3.48 -11.17
CA VAL A 105 -5.94 3.60 -10.72
C VAL A 105 -5.57 5.06 -10.71
N ARG A 106 -5.03 5.52 -9.59
CA ARG A 106 -4.60 6.90 -9.38
C ARG A 106 -3.09 6.99 -9.32
N ARG A 107 -2.52 8.03 -9.91
CA ARG A 107 -1.11 8.37 -9.79
C ARG A 107 -0.92 9.54 -8.81
N TYR A 108 0.04 9.38 -7.91
CA TYR A 108 0.47 10.37 -6.93
C TYR A 108 1.95 10.69 -7.14
N ARG A 109 2.26 11.96 -7.38
CA ARG A 109 3.63 12.44 -7.58
C ARG A 109 3.91 13.67 -6.73
N ARG A 110 5.09 13.72 -6.10
CA ARG A 110 5.51 14.87 -5.30
C ARG A 110 5.66 16.11 -6.18
N GLY A 111 5.01 17.20 -5.81
CA GLY A 111 5.02 18.47 -6.55
C GLY A 111 3.88 18.62 -7.55
N GLU A 112 3.08 17.58 -7.79
CA GLU A 112 1.80 17.71 -8.48
C GLU A 112 0.73 18.09 -7.44
N SER A 113 -0.06 19.11 -7.74
CA SER A 113 -1.12 19.61 -6.84
C SER A 113 -2.37 18.76 -6.87
N GLN A 114 -2.50 17.84 -7.85
CA GLN A 114 -3.66 16.98 -8.02
C GLN A 114 -3.26 15.55 -8.35
N GLU A 115 -3.95 14.64 -7.68
CA GLU A 115 -4.05 13.22 -8.04
C GLU A 115 -4.70 13.06 -9.41
N ILE A 116 -4.18 12.15 -10.23
CA ILE A 116 -4.66 11.93 -11.60
C ILE A 116 -5.13 10.49 -11.74
N VAL A 117 -6.35 10.31 -12.25
CA VAL A 117 -6.84 8.99 -12.69
C VAL A 117 -6.12 8.63 -13.98
N VAL A 118 -5.38 7.51 -13.98
CA VAL A 118 -4.56 7.06 -15.12
C VAL A 118 -5.11 5.81 -15.81
N ALA A 119 -6.01 5.08 -15.16
CA ALA A 119 -6.74 3.96 -15.75
C ALA A 119 -8.09 3.77 -15.04
N GLY A 120 -9.11 3.32 -15.79
CA GLY A 120 -10.47 3.18 -15.27
C GLY A 120 -11.17 4.53 -15.05
N GLY A 121 -12.01 4.62 -14.01
CA GLY A 121 -12.78 5.84 -13.69
C GLY A 121 -14.09 6.00 -14.47
N ASN A 122 -14.37 5.11 -15.43
CA ASN A 122 -15.60 5.12 -16.23
C ASN A 122 -16.69 4.16 -15.68
N GLY A 123 -16.71 3.97 -14.36
CA GLY A 123 -17.56 3.02 -13.66
C GLY A 123 -17.12 1.55 -13.82
N SER A 124 -17.82 0.65 -13.14
CA SER A 124 -17.56 -0.78 -13.24
C SER A 124 -18.05 -1.38 -14.55
N GLY A 125 -17.24 -2.24 -15.16
CA GLY A 125 -17.64 -2.98 -16.36
C GLY A 125 -16.47 -3.66 -17.08
N ASN A 126 -16.74 -4.12 -18.30
CA ASN A 126 -15.80 -4.89 -19.13
C ASN A 126 -15.40 -4.16 -20.43
N ARG A 127 -15.80 -2.89 -20.60
CA ARG A 127 -15.24 -2.07 -21.69
C ARG A 127 -13.75 -1.83 -21.43
N LEU A 128 -12.99 -1.61 -22.50
CA LEU A 128 -11.53 -1.43 -22.41
C LEU A 128 -11.10 -0.17 -21.62
N ASP A 129 -12.02 0.76 -21.38
CA ASP A 129 -11.83 1.97 -20.58
C ASP A 129 -12.45 1.86 -19.16
N GLN A 130 -12.98 0.69 -18.80
CA GLN A 130 -13.55 0.40 -17.49
C GLN A 130 -12.68 -0.62 -16.73
N LEU A 131 -12.72 -0.54 -15.41
CA LEU A 131 -12.19 -1.59 -14.53
C LEU A 131 -13.34 -2.12 -13.68
N SER A 132 -13.21 -3.33 -13.12
CA SER A 132 -14.17 -3.85 -12.16
C SER A 132 -13.41 -4.48 -11.01
N TYR A 133 -13.58 -3.90 -9.81
CA TYR A 133 -12.90 -4.29 -8.57
C TYR A 133 -11.41 -4.64 -8.74
N PRO A 134 -10.59 -3.72 -9.32
CA PRO A 134 -9.19 -3.99 -9.64
C PRO A 134 -8.35 -4.25 -8.38
N ARG A 135 -7.28 -5.03 -8.52
CA ARG A 135 -6.28 -5.32 -7.48
C ARG A 135 -4.89 -5.28 -8.09
#